data_AF-A0A2S2QNG8-F1
#
_entry.id   AF-A0A2S2QNG8-F1
#
_cell.length_a   1.000
_cell.length_b   1.000
_cell.length_c   1.000
_cell.angle_alpha   90.00
_cell.angle_beta   90.00
_cell.angle_gamma   90.00
#
_symmetry.space_group_name_H-M   'P 1'
#
loop_
_entity.id
_entity.type
_entity.pdbx_description
1 polymer ?
#
loop_
_entity_poly.entity_id
_entity_poly.type
_entity_poly.pdbx_seq_one_letter_code
_entity_poly.pdbx_strand_id
1 'polypeptide(L)'
;FHSEISISVDVVLQGHGTTNDGNTSRRFYKDAEKSSEITGVDVNLIKRFNNILKAMASGYNINEVAFKKYGIETAKYFVALYLWFYMPSSIHKILIHGAQVIRHAILPIGQLSEEAQEGRNKGYKYYKEHHTRKNSRLNTNEDLMHHLLVF
;
A
#
# COMPACT_ATOMS: atom_id res chain seq x y z
N PHE A 1 3.96 -3.11 -19.68
CA PHE A 1 4.68 -3.00 -18.39
C PHE A 1 6.02 -3.73 -18.37
N HIS A 2 6.07 -5.04 -18.66
CA HIS A 2 7.33 -5.80 -18.56
C HIS A 2 8.43 -5.35 -19.53
N SER A 3 8.08 -5.09 -20.80
CA SER A 3 9.01 -4.57 -21.82
C SER A 3 9.48 -3.15 -21.55
N GLU A 4 8.59 -2.30 -21.03
CA GLU A 4 8.81 -0.86 -20.91
C GLU A 4 9.49 -0.45 -19.60
N ILE A 5 9.11 -1.07 -18.48
CA ILE A 5 9.60 -0.67 -17.15
C ILE A 5 9.98 -1.87 -16.26
N SER A 6 10.14 -3.06 -16.86
CA SER A 6 10.63 -4.28 -16.19
C SER A 6 9.87 -4.63 -14.91
N ILE A 7 8.54 -4.48 -14.92
CA ILE A 7 7.64 -4.98 -13.87
C ILE A 7 6.56 -5.88 -14.45
N SER A 8 6.16 -6.87 -13.66
CA SER A 8 5.04 -7.75 -13.96
C SER A 8 3.83 -7.26 -13.17
N VAL A 9 2.90 -6.61 -13.86
CA VAL A 9 1.61 -6.15 -13.30
C VAL A 9 0.55 -7.22 -13.60
N ASP A 10 -0.31 -7.49 -12.62
CA ASP A 10 -1.48 -8.39 -12.74
C ASP A 10 -1.16 -9.84 -13.16
N VAL A 11 0.05 -10.33 -12.88
CA VAL A 11 0.35 -11.75 -13.07
C VAL A 11 -0.25 -12.53 -11.90
N VAL A 12 -1.07 -13.55 -12.20
CA VAL A 12 -1.75 -14.35 -11.17
C VAL A 12 -0.74 -15.26 -10.46
N LEU A 13 -0.74 -15.19 -9.13
CA LEU A 13 -0.04 -16.13 -8.25
C LEU A 13 -1.06 -17.08 -7.65
N GLN A 14 -0.95 -18.37 -7.97
CA GLN A 14 -1.88 -19.40 -7.51
C GLN A 14 -1.97 -19.39 -5.97
N GLY A 15 -3.17 -19.14 -5.43
CA GLY A 15 -3.43 -19.09 -3.98
C GLY A 15 -3.04 -17.77 -3.27
N HIS A 16 -2.48 -16.79 -3.97
CA HIS A 16 -1.95 -15.54 -3.37
C HIS A 16 -2.46 -14.24 -4.02
N GLY A 17 -3.26 -14.31 -5.08
CA GLY A 17 -3.80 -13.14 -5.78
C GLY A 17 -2.96 -12.77 -6.99
N THR A 18 -2.53 -11.51 -7.11
CA THR A 18 -1.68 -11.01 -8.20
C THR A 18 -0.28 -10.63 -7.71
N THR A 19 0.68 -10.47 -8.62
CA THR A 19 2.05 -9.99 -8.34
C THR A 19 2.13 -8.51 -7.93
N ASN A 20 1.00 -7.85 -7.68
CA ASN A 20 0.97 -6.45 -7.32
C ASN A 20 1.30 -6.31 -5.83
N ASP A 21 2.58 -6.12 -5.52
CA ASP A 21 3.06 -5.80 -4.19
C ASP A 21 3.38 -4.31 -4.04
N GLY A 22 3.86 -3.91 -2.86
CA GLY A 22 4.28 -2.54 -2.60
C GLY A 22 5.40 -2.05 -3.53
N ASN A 23 6.27 -2.93 -4.03
CA ASN A 23 7.32 -2.55 -4.97
C ASN A 23 6.77 -2.29 -6.37
N THR A 24 5.84 -3.11 -6.84
CA THR A 24 5.11 -2.90 -8.09
C THR A 24 4.37 -1.57 -8.04
N SER A 25 3.65 -1.28 -6.94
CA SER A 25 2.97 0.00 -6.73
C SER A 25 3.93 1.20 -6.75
N ARG A 26 5.04 1.15 -6.00
CA ARG A 26 6.03 2.23 -5.98
C ARG A 26 6.62 2.50 -7.36
N ARG A 27 6.87 1.46 -8.17
CA ARG A 27 7.37 1.60 -9.54
C ARG A 27 6.32 2.19 -10.48
N PHE A 28 5.07 1.76 -10.38
CA PHE A 28 3.95 2.31 -11.16
C PHE A 28 3.83 3.84 -10.95
N TYR A 29 3.87 4.30 -9.69
CA TYR A 29 3.76 5.72 -9.37
C TYR A 29 5.07 6.52 -9.51
N LYS A 30 6.21 5.86 -9.79
CA LYS A 30 7.49 6.54 -9.98
C LYS A 30 7.52 7.33 -11.28
N ASP A 31 6.95 6.76 -12.34
CA ASP A 31 6.83 7.39 -13.65
C ASP A 31 5.37 7.39 -14.08
N ALA A 32 4.67 8.47 -13.71
CA ALA A 32 3.26 8.62 -14.01
C ALA A 32 2.99 8.80 -15.51
N GLU A 33 3.94 9.38 -16.26
CA GLU A 33 3.82 9.60 -17.70
C GLU A 33 3.91 8.26 -18.43
N LYS A 34 4.91 7.45 -18.10
CA LYS A 34 5.04 6.11 -18.68
C LYS A 34 3.90 5.20 -18.29
N SER A 35 3.44 5.25 -17.04
CA SER A 35 2.28 4.48 -16.61
C SER A 35 0.99 4.93 -17.29
N SER A 36 0.81 6.22 -17.53
CA SER A 36 -0.31 6.78 -18.31
C SER A 36 -0.27 6.30 -19.75
N GLU A 37 0.90 6.36 -20.41
CA GLU A 37 1.10 5.88 -21.77
C GLU A 37 0.74 4.39 -21.91
N ILE A 38 1.18 3.55 -20.95
CA ILE A 38 0.95 2.10 -20.99
C ILE A 38 -0.52 1.74 -20.71
N THR A 39 -1.17 2.43 -19.77
CA THR A 39 -2.52 2.06 -19.30
C THR A 39 -3.66 2.81 -19.99
N GLY A 40 -3.37 3.95 -20.62
CA GLY A 40 -4.38 4.90 -21.10
C GLY A 40 -5.09 5.67 -19.98
N VAL A 41 -4.65 5.53 -18.72
CA VAL A 41 -5.21 6.30 -17.60
C VAL A 41 -4.64 7.72 -17.62
N ASP A 42 -5.46 8.72 -17.30
CA ASP A 42 -5.05 10.12 -17.27
C ASP A 42 -3.86 10.35 -16.32
N VAL A 43 -2.81 10.96 -16.85
CA VAL A 43 -1.56 11.21 -16.12
C VAL A 43 -1.79 12.07 -14.87
N ASN A 44 -2.70 13.05 -14.93
CA ASN A 44 -2.96 13.92 -13.78
C ASN A 44 -3.68 13.16 -12.67
N LEU A 45 -4.58 12.24 -13.03
CA LEU A 45 -5.22 11.36 -12.06
C LEU A 45 -4.19 10.46 -11.36
N ILE A 46 -3.24 9.87 -12.10
CA ILE A 46 -2.14 9.07 -11.53
C ILE A 46 -1.29 9.92 -10.57
N LYS A 47 -0.92 11.14 -10.99
CA LYS A 47 -0.14 12.08 -10.16
C LYS A 47 -0.89 12.46 -8.88
N ARG A 48 -2.21 12.71 -8.95
CA ARG A 48 -3.06 13.01 -7.79
C ARG A 48 -3.10 11.85 -6.80
N PHE A 49 -3.30 10.62 -7.28
CA PHE A 49 -3.26 9.44 -6.40
C PHE A 49 -1.89 9.24 -5.75
N ASN A 50 -0.79 9.43 -6.50
CA ASN A 50 0.55 9.35 -5.96
C ASN A 50 0.77 10.33 -4.79
N ASN A 51 0.32 11.57 -4.94
CA ASN A 51 0.44 12.59 -3.88
C ASN A 51 -0.35 12.22 -2.62
N ILE A 52 -1.56 11.70 -2.79
CA ILE A 52 -2.40 11.25 -1.67
C ILE A 52 -1.73 10.09 -0.93
N LEU A 53 -1.27 9.08 -1.66
CA LEU A 53 -0.61 7.92 -1.08
C LEU A 53 0.70 8.30 -0.37
N LYS A 54 1.52 9.17 -0.96
CA LYS A 54 2.73 9.70 -0.33
C LYS A 54 2.43 10.48 0.95
N ALA A 55 1.40 11.32 0.95
CA ALA A 55 1.00 12.05 2.15
C ALA A 55 0.61 11.09 3.27
N MET A 56 -0.22 10.08 2.98
CA MET A 56 -0.62 9.06 3.95
C MET A 56 0.56 8.24 4.46
N ALA A 57 1.50 7.86 3.59
CA ALA A 57 2.69 7.07 3.95
C ALA A 57 3.81 7.91 4.59
N SER A 58 3.67 9.23 4.68
CA SER A 58 4.78 10.12 5.08
C SER A 58 5.19 9.99 6.55
N GLY A 59 4.28 9.53 7.41
CA GLY A 59 4.51 9.47 8.86
C GLY A 59 4.48 10.83 9.57
N TYR A 60 4.13 11.92 8.86
CA TYR A 60 4.00 13.27 9.41
C TYR A 60 2.54 13.69 9.58
N ASN A 61 2.32 14.73 10.37
CA ASN A 61 1.00 15.36 10.50
C ASN A 61 0.53 15.92 9.16
N ILE A 62 -0.67 15.53 8.74
CA ILE A 62 -1.29 15.95 7.48
C ILE A 62 -2.31 17.04 7.80
N ASN A 63 -2.31 18.13 7.03
CA ASN A 63 -3.35 19.15 7.14
C ASN A 63 -4.69 18.57 6.64
N GLU A 64 -5.64 18.34 7.55
CA GLU A 64 -6.96 17.77 7.29
C GLU A 64 -7.71 18.54 6.20
N VAL A 65 -7.78 19.87 6.31
CA VAL A 65 -8.57 20.72 5.41
C VAL A 65 -8.02 20.65 3.99
N ALA A 66 -6.70 20.73 3.85
CA ALA A 66 -6.02 20.61 2.56
C ALA A 66 -6.21 19.20 1.96
N PHE A 67 -6.07 18.15 2.76
CA PHE A 67 -6.26 16.77 2.33
C PHE A 67 -7.70 16.52 1.88
N LYS A 68 -8.70 16.98 2.64
CA LYS A 68 -10.12 16.87 2.30
C LYS A 68 -10.43 17.56 0.97
N LYS A 69 -9.95 18.80 0.79
CA LYS A 69 -10.13 19.55 -0.45
C LYS A 69 -9.52 18.79 -1.63
N TYR A 70 -8.28 18.35 -1.50
CA TYR A 70 -7.57 17.62 -2.55
C TYR A 70 -8.23 16.27 -2.89
N GLY A 71 -8.73 15.56 -1.87
CA GLY A 71 -9.47 14.30 -2.03
C GLY A 71 -10.79 14.48 -2.78
N ILE A 72 -11.61 15.47 -2.41
CA ILE A 72 -12.89 15.77 -3.08
C ILE A 72 -12.66 16.22 -4.52
N GLU A 73 -11.68 17.09 -4.77
CA GLU A 73 -11.34 17.51 -6.13
C GLU A 73 -10.90 16.32 -6.99
N THR A 74 -10.10 15.41 -6.43
CA THR A 74 -9.65 14.19 -7.11
C THR A 74 -10.82 13.23 -7.37
N ALA A 75 -11.78 13.10 -6.44
CA ALA A 75 -12.98 12.30 -6.62
C ALA A 75 -13.87 12.83 -7.76
N LYS A 76 -14.09 14.16 -7.80
CA LYS A 76 -14.83 14.80 -8.90
C LYS A 76 -14.14 14.58 -10.24
N TYR A 77 -12.82 14.71 -10.28
CA TYR A 77 -12.01 14.50 -11.47
C TYR A 77 -12.08 13.03 -11.95
N PHE A 78 -12.00 12.07 -11.03
CA PHE A 78 -12.16 10.64 -11.32
C PHE A 78 -13.53 10.34 -11.95
N VAL A 79 -14.62 10.83 -11.35
CA VAL A 79 -15.99 10.58 -11.86
C VAL A 79 -16.21 11.23 -13.22
N ALA A 80 -15.63 12.42 -13.45
CA ALA A 80 -15.73 13.10 -14.74
C ALA A 80 -15.01 12.33 -15.87
N LEU A 81 -13.86 11.72 -15.59
CA LEU A 81 -13.09 10.96 -16.58
C LEU A 81 -13.61 9.53 -16.79
N TYR A 82 -14.04 8.88 -15.71
CA TYR A 82 -14.35 7.45 -15.69
C TYR A 82 -15.75 7.19 -15.12
N LEU A 83 -16.76 7.90 -15.61
CA LEU A 83 -18.16 7.77 -15.14
C LEU A 83 -18.70 6.34 -15.19
N TRP A 84 -18.21 5.54 -16.14
CA TRP A 84 -18.60 4.14 -16.33
C TRP A 84 -18.02 3.19 -15.27
N PHE A 85 -16.97 3.60 -14.54
CA PHE A 85 -16.28 2.75 -13.58
C PHE A 85 -16.64 3.15 -12.15
N TYR A 86 -17.31 2.25 -11.43
CA TYR A 86 -17.65 2.48 -10.03
C TYR A 86 -16.38 2.63 -9.19
N MET A 87 -16.33 3.69 -8.39
CA MET A 87 -15.19 3.96 -7.51
C MET A 87 -15.02 2.79 -6.51
N PRO A 88 -13.85 2.13 -6.50
CA PRO A 88 -13.58 1.06 -5.55
C PRO A 88 -13.70 1.53 -4.10
N SER A 89 -14.16 0.64 -3.21
CA SER A 89 -14.37 0.94 -1.78
C SER A 89 -13.11 1.49 -1.09
N SER A 90 -11.92 0.97 -1.42
CA SER A 90 -10.64 1.48 -0.89
C SER A 90 -10.38 2.93 -1.32
N ILE A 91 -10.57 3.23 -2.61
CA ILE A 91 -10.41 4.59 -3.16
C ILE A 91 -11.44 5.54 -2.54
N HIS A 92 -12.71 5.12 -2.44
CA HIS A 92 -13.77 5.91 -1.83
C HIS A 92 -13.44 6.25 -0.37
N LYS A 93 -12.99 5.27 0.42
CA LYS A 93 -12.56 5.48 1.81
C LYS A 93 -11.43 6.51 1.89
N ILE A 94 -10.44 6.45 1.00
CA ILE A 94 -9.33 7.40 0.98
C ILE A 94 -9.81 8.81 0.61
N LEU A 95 -10.54 8.95 -0.50
CA LEU A 95 -10.90 10.26 -1.05
C LEU A 95 -11.99 10.99 -0.26
N ILE A 96 -12.99 10.25 0.25
CA ILE A 96 -14.16 10.82 0.93
C ILE A 96 -13.99 10.80 2.44
N HIS A 97 -13.54 9.68 3.01
CA HIS A 97 -13.43 9.49 4.46
C HIS A 97 -12.01 9.69 5.01
N GLY A 98 -10.98 9.77 4.15
CA GLY A 98 -9.58 9.80 4.61
C GLY A 98 -9.27 10.98 5.51
N ALA A 99 -9.84 12.16 5.24
CA ALA A 99 -9.69 13.33 6.10
C ALA A 99 -10.30 13.11 7.49
N GLN A 100 -11.45 12.44 7.59
CA GLN A 100 -12.08 12.11 8.88
C GLN A 100 -11.20 11.12 9.65
N VAL A 101 -10.62 10.13 8.98
CA VAL A 101 -9.68 9.19 9.62
C VAL A 101 -8.45 9.93 10.15
N ILE A 102 -7.82 10.78 9.34
CA ILE A 102 -6.66 11.59 9.74
C ILE A 102 -6.99 12.47 10.96
N ARG A 103 -8.18 13.07 11.00
CA ARG A 103 -8.61 13.92 12.12
C ARG A 103 -8.77 13.18 13.44
N HIS A 104 -9.22 11.93 13.41
CA HIS A 104 -9.49 11.14 14.63
C HIS A 104 -8.33 10.20 14.99
N ALA A 105 -7.32 10.06 14.12
CA ALA A 105 -6.15 9.26 14.40
C ALA A 105 -5.32 9.91 15.52
N ILE A 106 -4.90 9.09 16.48
CA ILE A 106 -4.06 9.53 17.62
C ILE A 106 -2.65 9.89 17.16
N LEU A 107 -2.16 9.18 16.14
CA LEU A 107 -0.84 9.36 15.55
C LEU A 107 -0.97 9.63 14.04
N PRO A 108 0.06 10.25 13.41
CA PRO A 108 0.13 10.32 11.96
C PRO A 108 -0.16 8.97 11.30
N ILE A 109 -1.06 8.96 10.32
CA ILE A 109 -1.61 7.71 9.76
C ILE A 109 -0.52 6.78 9.19
N GLY A 110 0.57 7.33 8.65
CA GLY A 110 1.69 6.54 8.15
C GLY A 110 2.44 5.77 9.24
N GLN A 111 2.38 6.22 10.49
CA GLN A 111 2.95 5.50 11.64
C GLN A 111 2.06 4.33 12.10
N LEU A 112 0.78 4.33 11.72
CA LEU A 112 -0.18 3.27 12.00
C LEU A 112 -0.20 2.20 10.88
N SER A 113 0.83 2.16 10.04
CA SER A 113 0.92 1.28 8.89
C SER A 113 1.14 -0.19 9.29
N GLU A 114 0.43 -1.09 8.62
CA GLU A 114 0.61 -2.55 8.75
C GLU A 114 1.90 -3.05 8.07
N GLU A 115 2.48 -2.30 7.13
CA GLU A 115 3.65 -2.73 6.34
C GLU A 115 4.85 -3.14 7.22
N ALA A 116 5.02 -2.49 8.37
CA ALA A 116 6.09 -2.82 9.31
C ALA A 116 5.89 -4.22 9.93
N GLN A 117 4.65 -4.57 10.27
CA GLN A 117 4.31 -5.90 10.78
C GLN A 117 4.46 -6.94 9.68
N GLU A 118 3.98 -6.68 8.47
CA GLU A 118 4.12 -7.61 7.34
C GLU A 118 5.59 -7.86 6.98
N GLY A 119 6.43 -6.82 7.05
CA GLY A 119 7.88 -6.94 6.87
C GLY A 119 8.52 -7.92 7.85
N ARG A 120 7.97 -8.04 9.07
CA ARG A 120 8.42 -8.99 10.10
C ARG A 120 8.17 -10.45 9.70
N ASN A 121 7.20 -10.73 8.82
CA ASN A 121 6.93 -12.10 8.35
C ASN A 121 8.14 -12.74 7.64
N LYS A 122 9.00 -11.92 7.02
CA LYS A 122 10.27 -12.41 6.46
C LYS A 122 11.21 -12.91 7.55
N GLY A 123 11.34 -12.15 8.63
CA GLY A 123 12.10 -12.54 9.83
C GLY A 123 11.51 -13.80 10.46
N TYR A 124 10.18 -13.85 10.65
CA TYR A 124 9.48 -15.02 11.20
C TYR A 124 9.87 -16.32 10.49
N LYS A 125 9.83 -16.35 9.14
CA LYS A 125 10.20 -17.54 8.36
C LYS A 125 11.68 -17.91 8.56
N TYR A 126 12.56 -16.92 8.54
CA TYR A 126 14.00 -17.09 8.72
C TYR A 126 14.36 -17.63 10.12
N TYR A 127 13.82 -17.06 11.19
CA TYR A 127 14.08 -17.55 12.55
C TYR A 127 13.49 -18.91 12.77
N LYS A 128 12.28 -19.14 12.26
CA LYS A 128 11.70 -20.47 12.29
C LYS A 128 12.67 -21.46 11.65
N GLU A 129 13.26 -21.20 10.50
CA GLU A 129 14.17 -22.15 9.86
C GLU A 129 15.48 -22.37 10.63
N HIS A 130 16.16 -21.29 11.04
CA HIS A 130 17.55 -21.37 11.49
C HIS A 130 17.77 -21.21 13.01
N HIS A 131 16.76 -20.76 13.76
CA HIS A 131 16.91 -20.36 15.17
C HIS A 131 15.94 -21.08 16.11
N THR A 132 15.31 -22.18 15.66
CA THR A 132 14.38 -22.96 16.49
C THR A 132 14.74 -24.43 16.50
N ARG A 133 14.51 -25.10 17.64
CA ARG A 133 14.62 -26.54 17.79
C ARG A 133 13.59 -27.25 16.89
N LYS A 134 14.04 -28.29 16.17
CA LYS A 134 13.23 -29.07 15.21
C LYS A 134 12.76 -30.42 15.74
N ASN A 135 12.72 -30.58 17.05
CA ASN A 135 12.31 -31.82 17.71
C ASN A 135 10.81 -31.91 17.99
N SER A 136 10.12 -30.78 18.17
CA SER A 136 8.66 -30.74 18.31
C SER A 136 8.10 -29.39 17.87
N ARG A 137 6.83 -29.36 17.46
CA ARG A 137 6.14 -28.10 17.10
C ARG A 137 6.01 -27.15 18.29
N LEU A 138 5.85 -27.68 19.51
CA LEU A 138 5.80 -26.89 20.73
C LEU A 138 7.12 -26.15 20.96
N ASN A 139 8.25 -26.88 20.89
CA ASN A 139 9.57 -26.31 21.10
C ASN A 139 9.93 -25.32 19.99
N THR A 140 9.55 -25.61 18.74
CA THR A 140 9.71 -24.65 17.63
C THR A 140 8.98 -23.33 17.91
N ASN A 141 7.73 -23.39 18.37
CA ASN A 141 6.94 -22.20 18.66
C ASN A 141 7.47 -21.44 19.88
N GLU A 142 7.92 -22.15 20.91
CA GLU A 142 8.55 -21.55 22.10
C GLU A 142 9.81 -20.75 21.70
N ASP A 143 10.73 -21.38 20.97
CA ASP A 143 11.96 -20.71 20.52
C ASP A 143 11.66 -19.51 19.61
N LEU A 144 10.68 -19.65 18.73
CA LEU A 144 10.27 -18.58 17.83
C LEU A 144 9.71 -17.38 18.60
N MET A 145 8.90 -17.61 19.62
CA MET A 145 8.38 -16.55 20.48
C MET A 145 9.49 -15.87 21.26
N HIS A 146 10.41 -16.63 21.87
CA HIS A 146 11.57 -16.05 22.55
C HIS A 146 12.41 -15.19 21.60
N HIS A 147 12.66 -15.68 20.38
CA HIS A 147 13.45 -14.94 19.40
C HIS A 147 12.74 -13.67 18.90
N LEU A 148 11.42 -13.68 18.75
CA LEU A 148 10.63 -12.51 18.35
C LEU A 148 10.44 -11.48 19.48
N LEU A 149 10.66 -11.87 20.74
CA LEU A 149 10.63 -10.93 21.88
C LEU A 149 11.96 -10.19 22.04
N VAL A 150 13.07 -10.82 21.64
CA VAL A 150 14.41 -10.22 21.72
C VAL A 150 14.71 -9.33 20.52
N PHE A 151 14.17 -9.65 19.34
CA PHE A 151 14.44 -8.99 18.06
C PHE A 151 13.16 -8.55 17.37
#